data_AF-A0A2T1KI55-F1
#
_entry.id   AF-A0A2T1KI55-F1
#
_cell.length_a   1.000
_cell.length_b   1.000
_cell.length_c   1.000
_cell.angle_alpha   90.00
_cell.angle_beta   90.00
_cell.angle_gamma   90.00
#
_symmetry.space_group_name_H-M   'P 1'
#
loop_
_entity.id
_entity.type
_entity.pdbx_description
1 polymer ?
#
loop_
_entity_poly.entity_id
_entity_poly.type
_entity_poly.pdbx_seq_one_letter_code
_entity_poly.pdbx_strand_id
1 'polypeptide(L)'
;MNRVLILYPKLFKCYEKFRRKVEKILSASDAVEILYPADVNGFIKLISEEMPKIKSKRLIEDWGVRDVTHAIVFDDGEEFLVETSLLRENSVPLRLINISITRVINIKREPEYKGLKSTEKYEYIGRGSYWGNPYSMYEDGEDREEVIRKYKYDFDFEKFPNKEKSEVYKLAGKRLGCFCKPESCHGDVLADFLNSWDDGK
;
A
#
# COMPACT_ATOMS: atom_id res chain seq x y z
N MET A 1 -11.33 12.86 26.29
CA MET A 1 -10.55 11.78 25.63
C MET A 1 -10.60 12.04 24.13
N ASN A 2 -9.44 12.07 23.45
CA ASN A 2 -9.41 12.30 22.01
C ASN A 2 -9.88 11.04 21.29
N ARG A 3 -10.81 11.18 20.34
CA ARG A 3 -11.29 10.09 19.48
C ARG A 3 -10.68 10.29 18.11
N VAL A 4 -9.60 9.57 17.85
CA VAL A 4 -8.76 9.74 16.67
C VAL A 4 -9.16 8.71 15.62
N LEU A 5 -9.73 9.16 14.51
CA LEU A 5 -9.98 8.32 13.36
C LEU A 5 -8.65 8.06 12.63
N ILE A 6 -8.32 6.79 12.35
CA ILE A 6 -7.17 6.44 11.52
C ILE A 6 -7.64 5.67 10.30
N LEU A 7 -7.31 6.19 9.11
CA LEU A 7 -7.57 5.57 7.82
C LEU A 7 -6.25 5.25 7.12
N TYR A 8 -6.09 4.02 6.62
CA TYR A 8 -4.93 3.64 5.83
C TYR A 8 -5.28 2.64 4.71
N PRO A 9 -4.64 2.73 3.53
CA PRO A 9 -4.99 1.89 2.39
C PRO A 9 -4.68 0.42 2.65
N LYS A 10 -5.49 -0.49 2.11
CA LYS A 10 -5.22 -1.94 2.21
C LYS A 10 -3.84 -2.30 1.67
N LEU A 11 -3.41 -1.62 0.60
CA LEU A 11 -2.12 -1.87 -0.02
C LEU A 11 -0.95 -1.30 0.77
N PHE A 12 -1.16 -0.45 1.78
CA PHE A 12 -0.09 0.07 2.61
C PHE A 12 0.37 -0.97 3.66
N LYS A 13 1.53 -1.57 3.43
CA LYS A 13 2.04 -2.73 4.21
C LYS A 13 3.24 -2.41 5.11
N CYS A 14 3.66 -1.15 5.19
CA CYS A 14 4.80 -0.74 6.01
C CYS A 14 4.38 -0.31 7.44
N TYR A 15 4.45 -1.24 8.40
CA TYR A 15 4.10 -0.96 9.80
C TYR A 15 5.05 0.06 10.45
N GLU A 16 6.35 -0.01 10.22
CA GLU A 16 7.31 0.91 10.84
C GLU A 16 7.04 2.37 10.47
N LYS A 17 6.71 2.63 9.20
CA LYS A 17 6.29 3.96 8.75
C LYS A 17 4.96 4.36 9.37
N PHE A 18 3.98 3.45 9.42
CA PHE A 18 2.70 3.69 10.08
C PHE A 18 2.91 4.12 11.54
N ARG A 19 3.61 3.28 12.31
CA ARG A 19 3.93 3.46 13.71
C ARG A 19 4.63 4.79 13.96
N ARG A 20 5.76 5.06 13.29
CA ARG A 20 6.55 6.29 13.47
C ARG A 20 5.71 7.56 13.24
N LYS A 21 4.82 7.55 12.24
CA LYS A 21 3.96 8.69 11.94
C LYS A 21 2.87 8.87 13.00
N VAL A 22 2.20 7.79 13.39
CA VAL A 22 1.14 7.82 14.43
C VAL A 22 1.72 8.22 15.78
N GLU A 23 2.84 7.62 16.21
CA GLU A 23 3.55 7.97 17.44
C GLU A 23 3.89 9.45 17.50
N LYS A 24 4.46 9.99 16.41
CA LYS A 24 4.80 11.41 16.32
C LYS A 24 3.57 12.31 16.44
N ILE A 25 2.47 11.98 15.77
CA ILE A 25 1.24 12.78 15.79
C ILE A 25 0.57 12.74 17.17
N LEU A 26 0.52 11.55 17.78
CA LEU A 26 -0.11 11.34 19.08
C LEU A 26 0.81 11.72 20.25
N SER A 27 2.07 12.10 20.00
CA SER A 27 3.06 12.40 21.04
C SER A 27 2.58 13.46 22.03
N ALA A 28 1.97 14.53 21.55
CA ALA A 28 1.43 15.64 22.34
C ALA A 28 0.02 15.40 22.90
N SER A 29 -0.60 14.24 22.62
CA SER A 29 -1.91 13.88 23.15
C SER A 29 -1.79 13.12 24.47
N ASP A 30 -2.77 13.34 25.36
CA ASP A 30 -2.96 12.60 26.61
C ASP A 30 -3.48 11.18 26.33
N ALA A 31 -4.73 10.88 26.70
CA ALA A 31 -5.40 9.61 26.44
C ALA A 31 -6.21 9.66 25.13
N VAL A 32 -6.01 8.63 24.31
CA VAL A 32 -6.62 8.51 22.97
C VAL A 32 -7.45 7.23 22.88
N GLU A 33 -8.61 7.32 22.25
CA GLU A 33 -9.35 6.21 21.67
C GLU A 33 -9.15 6.23 20.15
N ILE A 34 -8.75 5.11 19.55
CA ILE A 34 -8.63 4.99 18.10
C ILE A 34 -9.95 4.48 17.51
N LEU A 35 -10.46 5.21 16.52
CA LEU A 35 -11.57 4.80 15.67
C LEU A 35 -11.01 4.36 14.31
N TYR A 36 -11.52 3.27 13.75
CA TYR A 36 -11.06 2.74 12.48
C TYR A 36 -12.17 1.93 11.81
N PRO A 37 -12.37 2.05 10.48
CA PRO A 37 -13.37 1.26 9.76
C PRO A 37 -12.86 -0.13 9.38
N ALA A 38 -11.54 -0.29 9.23
CA ALA A 38 -10.91 -1.56 8.92
C ALA A 38 -9.47 -1.59 9.46
N ASP A 39 -8.98 -2.79 9.77
CA ASP A 39 -7.58 -3.02 10.17
C ASP A 39 -6.97 -4.15 9.34
N VAL A 40 -6.98 -4.00 8.02
CA VAL A 40 -6.66 -5.08 7.07
C VAL A 40 -5.26 -5.65 7.25
N ASN A 41 -4.30 -4.83 7.67
CA ASN A 41 -2.91 -5.23 7.92
C ASN A 41 -2.57 -5.36 9.42
N GLY A 42 -3.56 -5.22 10.32
CA GLY A 42 -3.36 -5.38 11.77
C GLY A 42 -2.60 -4.22 12.45
N PHE A 43 -2.40 -3.10 11.77
CA PHE A 43 -1.63 -1.96 12.28
C PHE A 43 -2.27 -1.30 13.50
N ILE A 44 -3.60 -1.15 13.50
CA ILE A 44 -4.32 -0.58 14.64
C ILE A 44 -4.19 -1.50 15.85
N LYS A 45 -4.27 -2.81 15.63
CA LYS A 45 -4.08 -3.79 16.69
C LYS A 45 -2.70 -3.63 17.32
N LEU A 46 -1.63 -3.68 16.52
CA LEU A 46 -0.24 -3.63 16.98
C LEU A 46 0.06 -2.31 17.71
N ILE A 47 -0.26 -1.16 17.11
CA ILE A 47 0.08 0.14 17.70
C ILE A 47 -0.60 0.36 19.05
N SER A 48 -1.82 -0.16 19.22
CA SER A 48 -2.58 -0.06 20.47
C SER A 48 -1.99 -0.91 21.59
N GLU A 49 -1.31 -2.00 21.25
CA GLU A 49 -0.59 -2.85 22.21
C GLU A 49 0.77 -2.24 22.58
N GLU A 50 1.40 -1.52 21.65
CA GLU A 50 2.71 -0.89 21.84
C GLU A 50 2.66 0.49 22.53
N MET A 51 1.55 1.24 22.41
CA MET A 51 1.45 2.60 22.96
C MET A 51 0.47 2.68 24.15
N PRO A 52 0.96 2.82 25.40
CA PRO A 52 0.10 2.89 26.60
C PRO A 52 -0.89 4.07 26.64
N LYS A 53 -0.70 5.08 25.80
CA LYS A 53 -1.62 6.23 25.69
C LYS A 53 -2.90 5.93 24.92
N ILE A 54 -2.88 4.90 24.07
CA ILE A 54 -4.08 4.38 23.42
C ILE A 54 -4.83 3.56 24.46
N LYS A 55 -5.94 4.08 24.96
CA LYS A 55 -6.72 3.46 26.03
C LYS A 55 -7.75 2.47 25.52
N SER A 56 -8.24 2.71 24.31
CA SER A 56 -9.19 1.82 23.63
C SER A 56 -9.05 1.97 22.12
N LYS A 57 -9.54 0.94 21.41
CA LYS A 57 -9.70 0.93 19.96
C LYS A 57 -11.10 0.42 19.64
N ARG A 58 -11.78 1.06 18.69
CA ARG A 58 -13.17 0.73 18.32
C ARG A 58 -13.30 0.65 16.80
N LEU A 59 -13.69 -0.54 16.32
CA LEU A 59 -14.04 -0.79 14.92
C LEU A 59 -15.40 -0.14 14.64
N ILE A 60 -15.47 0.74 13.65
CA ILE A 60 -16.71 1.41 13.22
C ILE A 60 -16.71 1.54 11.70
N GLU A 61 -17.48 0.68 11.03
CA GLU A 61 -17.61 0.69 9.57
C GLU A 61 -18.25 2.01 9.08
N ASP A 62 -19.38 2.39 9.66
CA ASP A 62 -20.12 3.62 9.35
C ASP A 62 -19.90 4.71 10.41
N TRP A 63 -18.68 5.23 10.48
CA TRP A 63 -18.35 6.28 11.45
C TRP A 63 -18.98 7.62 11.05
N GLY A 64 -19.51 8.35 12.04
CA GLY A 64 -19.99 9.72 11.84
C GLY A 64 -18.94 10.75 12.22
N VAL A 65 -18.92 11.90 11.55
CA VAL A 65 -18.01 13.01 11.87
C VAL A 65 -18.12 13.45 13.34
N ARG A 66 -19.33 13.38 13.92
CA ARG A 66 -19.59 13.73 15.33
C ARG A 66 -18.88 12.81 16.33
N ASP A 67 -18.47 11.63 15.90
CA ASP A 67 -17.74 10.66 16.72
C ASP A 67 -16.23 10.95 16.75
N VAL A 68 -15.74 11.78 15.84
CA VAL A 68 -14.32 12.01 15.60
C VAL A 68 -13.92 13.37 16.16
N THR A 69 -12.82 13.42 16.92
CA THR A 69 -12.23 14.70 17.36
C THR A 69 -11.01 15.09 16.54
N HIS A 70 -10.26 14.11 16.04
CA HIS A 70 -9.09 14.31 15.17
C HIS A 70 -9.04 13.16 14.17
N ALA A 71 -8.38 13.36 13.03
CA ALA A 71 -8.18 12.30 12.05
C ALA A 71 -6.72 12.24 11.58
N ILE A 72 -6.25 11.01 11.34
CA ILE A 72 -5.00 10.68 10.68
C ILE A 72 -5.36 9.87 9.44
N VAL A 73 -5.01 10.37 8.27
CA VAL A 73 -5.27 9.68 7.00
C VAL A 73 -3.95 9.46 6.30
N PHE A 74 -3.64 8.21 6.01
CA PHE A 74 -2.55 7.83 5.11
C PHE A 74 -3.08 7.93 3.68
N ASP A 75 -2.61 8.95 2.96
CA ASP A 75 -3.14 9.38 1.68
C ASP A 75 -2.17 8.99 0.56
N ASP A 76 -2.67 8.21 -0.40
CA ASP A 76 -1.96 7.84 -1.60
C ASP A 76 -2.53 8.50 -2.87
N GLY A 77 -3.51 9.38 -2.70
CA GLY A 77 -4.21 10.09 -3.77
C GLY A 77 -5.36 9.32 -4.41
N GLU A 78 -5.70 8.12 -3.93
CA GLU A 78 -6.75 7.27 -4.53
C GLU A 78 -7.76 6.74 -3.53
N GLU A 79 -7.32 6.37 -2.33
CA GLU A 79 -8.20 5.87 -1.27
C GLU A 79 -8.59 6.99 -0.29
N PHE A 80 -9.77 6.86 0.31
CA PHE A 80 -10.33 7.78 1.32
C PHE A 80 -10.57 9.24 0.85
N LEU A 81 -10.76 9.47 -0.45
CA LEU A 81 -11.01 10.82 -0.98
C LEU A 81 -12.30 11.46 -0.40
N VAL A 82 -13.35 10.65 -0.26
CA VAL A 82 -14.66 11.10 0.26
C VAL A 82 -14.55 11.41 1.76
N GLU A 83 -13.96 10.49 2.51
CA GLU A 83 -13.73 10.61 3.95
C GLU A 83 -12.86 11.83 4.27
N THR A 84 -11.79 12.02 3.50
CA THR A 84 -10.89 13.17 3.63
C THR A 84 -11.62 14.49 3.38
N SER A 85 -12.48 14.53 2.35
CA SER A 85 -13.30 15.71 2.03
C SER A 85 -14.31 16.01 3.14
N LEU A 86 -15.03 14.98 3.60
CA LEU A 86 -16.00 15.07 4.68
C LEU A 86 -15.37 15.61 5.98
N LEU A 87 -14.19 15.13 6.36
CA LEU A 87 -13.45 15.60 7.53
C LEU A 87 -13.05 17.08 7.40
N ARG A 88 -12.60 17.50 6.22
CA ARG A 88 -12.22 18.90 5.94
C ARG A 88 -13.41 19.84 5.98
N GLU A 89 -14.51 19.48 5.32
CA GLU A 89 -15.74 20.28 5.27
C GLU A 89 -16.33 20.53 6.66
N ASN A 90 -16.17 19.56 7.57
CA ASN A 90 -16.61 19.68 8.94
C ASN A 90 -15.54 20.20 9.90
N SER A 91 -14.43 20.76 9.38
CA SER A 91 -13.36 21.37 10.17
C SER A 91 -12.75 20.45 11.23
N VAL A 92 -12.73 19.13 10.99
CA VAL A 92 -12.04 18.19 11.88
C VAL A 92 -10.53 18.39 11.73
N PRO A 93 -9.78 18.57 12.84
CA PRO A 93 -8.32 18.58 12.80
C PRO A 93 -7.76 17.32 12.13
N LEU A 94 -7.18 17.50 10.93
CA LEU A 94 -6.77 16.41 10.05
C LEU A 94 -5.25 16.42 9.82
N ARG A 95 -4.62 15.26 10.00
CA ARG A 95 -3.24 15.00 9.58
C ARG A 95 -3.25 14.06 8.38
N LEU A 96 -2.87 14.60 7.22
CA LEU A 96 -2.64 13.81 6.01
C LEU A 96 -1.18 13.41 5.92
N ILE A 97 -0.95 12.11 5.72
CA ILE A 97 0.37 11.51 5.58
C ILE A 97 0.46 10.95 4.17
N ASN A 98 1.21 11.64 3.31
CA ASN A 98 1.40 11.18 1.95
C ASN A 98 2.24 9.89 1.94
N ILE A 99 1.72 8.87 1.29
CA ILE A 99 2.37 7.58 1.07
C ILE A 99 2.37 7.26 -0.42
N SER A 100 3.38 6.52 -0.86
CA SER A 100 3.51 6.10 -2.24
C SER A 100 3.15 4.62 -2.34
N ILE A 101 2.03 4.33 -2.99
CA ILE A 101 1.53 2.96 -3.18
C ILE A 101 1.77 2.54 -4.63
N THR A 102 2.48 1.43 -4.77
CA THR A 102 2.72 0.78 -6.06
C THR A 102 1.52 -0.12 -6.38
N ARG A 103 0.95 0.00 -7.58
CA ARG A 103 -0.21 -0.79 -8.02
C ARG A 103 0.05 -1.48 -9.35
N VAL A 104 -0.36 -2.74 -9.46
CA VAL A 104 -0.34 -3.48 -10.74
C VAL A 104 -1.63 -3.24 -11.49
N ILE A 105 -1.52 -2.88 -12.76
CA ILE A 105 -2.66 -2.58 -13.64
C ILE A 105 -2.72 -3.51 -14.85
N ASN A 106 -3.92 -3.67 -15.40
CA ASN A 106 -4.10 -4.35 -16.68
C ASN A 106 -4.09 -3.32 -17.82
N ILE A 107 -3.00 -3.30 -18.60
CA ILE A 107 -2.83 -2.32 -19.67
C ILE A 107 -3.81 -2.50 -20.85
N LYS A 108 -4.52 -3.63 -20.94
CA LYS A 108 -5.62 -3.80 -21.91
C LYS A 108 -6.89 -3.04 -21.49
N ARG A 109 -7.04 -2.78 -20.19
CA ARG A 109 -8.20 -2.06 -19.63
C ARG A 109 -7.92 -0.57 -19.46
N GLU A 110 -6.67 -0.16 -19.52
CA GLU A 110 -6.21 1.22 -19.34
C GLU A 110 -5.44 1.67 -20.60
N PRO A 111 -6.16 2.14 -21.64
CA PRO A 111 -5.59 2.44 -22.96
C PRO A 111 -4.53 3.56 -22.93
N GLU A 112 -4.54 4.42 -21.92
CA GLU A 112 -3.55 5.48 -21.72
C GLU A 112 -2.12 4.95 -21.50
N TYR A 113 -1.99 3.70 -21.02
CA TYR A 113 -0.67 3.06 -20.83
C TYR A 113 -0.25 2.19 -22.03
N LYS A 114 -1.11 2.06 -23.05
CA LYS A 114 -0.84 1.20 -24.20
C LYS A 114 0.37 1.71 -24.99
N GLY A 115 1.40 0.87 -25.10
CA GLY A 115 2.63 1.19 -25.85
C GLY A 115 3.66 2.02 -25.06
N LEU A 116 3.34 2.45 -23.83
CA LEU A 116 4.32 3.05 -22.94
C LEU A 116 5.29 1.98 -22.43
N LYS A 117 6.57 2.34 -22.32
CA LYS A 117 7.59 1.47 -21.70
C LYS A 117 7.86 1.88 -20.25
N SER A 118 8.24 3.12 -20.03
CA SER A 118 8.51 3.67 -18.70
C SER A 118 8.22 5.16 -18.68
N THR A 119 7.67 5.65 -17.58
CA THR A 119 7.50 7.06 -17.26
C THR A 119 7.82 7.29 -15.77
N GLU A 120 7.69 8.53 -15.29
CA GLU A 120 7.81 8.83 -13.86
C GLU A 120 6.81 8.04 -13.00
N LYS A 121 5.59 7.82 -13.49
CA LYS A 121 4.49 7.19 -12.74
C LYS A 121 4.13 5.78 -13.23
N TYR A 122 4.82 5.25 -14.22
CA TYR A 122 4.50 3.97 -14.84
C TYR A 122 5.75 3.18 -15.23
N GLU A 123 5.68 1.86 -15.09
CA GLU A 123 6.66 0.92 -15.63
C GLU A 123 5.95 -0.27 -16.27
N TYR A 124 6.28 -0.60 -17.52
CA TYR A 124 5.84 -1.84 -18.13
C TYR A 124 6.67 -3.01 -17.60
N ILE A 125 5.99 -3.97 -16.97
CA ILE A 125 6.61 -5.17 -16.38
C ILE A 125 6.18 -6.46 -17.10
N GLY A 126 5.62 -6.38 -18.31
CA GLY A 126 5.23 -7.58 -19.05
C GLY A 126 6.43 -8.41 -19.52
N ARG A 127 6.16 -9.58 -20.11
CA ARG A 127 7.19 -10.51 -20.61
C ARG A 127 8.17 -9.79 -21.56
N GLY A 128 9.47 -10.06 -21.39
CA GLY A 128 10.55 -9.43 -22.14
C GLY A 128 11.03 -8.07 -21.61
N SER A 129 10.35 -7.50 -20.59
CA SER A 129 10.84 -6.32 -19.87
C SER A 129 11.86 -6.68 -18.78
N TYR A 130 12.51 -5.67 -18.20
CA TYR A 130 13.47 -5.85 -17.10
C TYR A 130 12.84 -6.56 -15.90
N TRP A 131 11.57 -6.34 -15.58
CA TRP A 131 10.88 -6.98 -14.46
C TRP A 131 9.86 -8.05 -14.91
N GLY A 132 9.95 -8.50 -16.16
CA GLY A 132 9.04 -9.52 -16.69
C GLY A 132 9.28 -10.89 -16.07
N ASN A 133 8.19 -11.63 -15.81
CA ASN A 133 8.28 -13.01 -15.36
C ASN A 133 8.94 -13.91 -16.44
N PRO A 134 10.09 -14.55 -16.17
CA PRO A 134 10.71 -15.46 -17.13
C PRO A 134 9.91 -16.76 -17.29
N TYR A 135 9.18 -17.19 -16.26
CA TYR A 135 8.38 -18.43 -16.27
C TYR A 135 7.08 -18.26 -17.08
N SER A 136 6.63 -19.33 -17.74
CA SER A 136 5.46 -19.32 -18.63
C SER A 136 4.52 -20.47 -18.32
N MET A 137 3.22 -20.17 -18.19
CA MET A 137 2.17 -21.20 -18.01
C MET A 137 2.04 -22.10 -19.24
N TYR A 138 2.48 -21.63 -20.42
CA TYR A 138 2.24 -22.30 -21.70
C TYR A 138 3.34 -23.26 -22.15
N GLU A 139 4.55 -23.10 -21.62
CA GLU A 139 5.72 -23.89 -22.05
C GLU A 139 5.82 -25.20 -21.27
N ASP A 140 5.62 -25.14 -19.96
CA ASP A 140 5.81 -26.28 -19.04
C ASP A 140 4.49 -26.82 -18.46
N GLY A 141 3.33 -26.30 -18.90
CA GLY A 141 2.02 -26.70 -18.40
C GLY A 141 1.74 -26.29 -16.94
N GLU A 142 2.53 -25.37 -16.39
CA GLU A 142 2.42 -24.90 -15.01
C GLU A 142 1.24 -23.97 -14.80
N ASP A 143 0.65 -24.03 -13.61
CA ASP A 143 -0.39 -23.09 -13.21
C ASP A 143 0.18 -21.69 -12.91
N ARG A 144 -0.73 -20.71 -12.81
CA ARG A 144 -0.39 -19.29 -12.60
C ARG A 144 0.34 -19.10 -11.28
N GLU A 145 -0.11 -19.80 -10.26
CA GLU A 145 0.40 -19.72 -8.90
C GLU A 145 1.84 -20.21 -8.84
N GLU A 146 2.18 -21.29 -9.54
CA GLU A 146 3.53 -21.86 -9.62
C GLU A 146 4.51 -20.92 -10.33
N VAL A 147 4.14 -20.36 -11.49
CA VAL A 147 5.02 -19.42 -12.20
C VAL A 147 5.24 -18.12 -11.41
N ILE A 148 4.28 -17.70 -10.59
CA ILE A 148 4.43 -16.55 -9.68
C ILE A 148 5.28 -16.94 -8.46
N ARG A 149 5.11 -18.16 -7.92
CA ARG A 149 5.90 -18.68 -6.80
C ARG A 149 7.37 -18.75 -7.16
N LYS A 150 7.71 -19.26 -8.35
CA LYS A 150 9.08 -19.26 -8.86
C LYS A 150 9.63 -17.85 -9.06
N TYR A 151 8.84 -16.95 -9.65
CA TYR A 151 9.22 -15.54 -9.78
C TYR A 151 9.53 -14.90 -8.41
N LYS A 152 8.67 -15.16 -7.42
CA LYS A 152 8.86 -14.68 -6.05
C LYS A 152 10.14 -15.24 -5.44
N TYR A 153 10.38 -16.54 -5.58
CA TYR A 153 11.61 -17.17 -5.10
C TYR A 153 12.85 -16.50 -5.71
N ASP A 154 12.88 -16.33 -7.03
CA ASP A 154 14.00 -15.69 -7.70
C ASP A 154 14.19 -14.23 -7.30
N PHE A 155 13.10 -13.51 -7.06
CA PHE A 155 13.13 -12.13 -6.57
C PHE A 155 13.67 -12.03 -5.13
N ASP A 156 13.18 -12.89 -4.23
CA ASP A 156 13.55 -12.86 -2.82
C ASP A 156 15.02 -13.24 -2.61
N PHE A 157 15.47 -14.27 -3.32
CA PHE A 157 16.81 -14.86 -3.19
C PHE A 157 17.81 -14.38 -4.25
N GLU A 158 17.47 -13.32 -4.99
CA GLU A 158 18.36 -12.67 -5.97
C GLU A 158 18.93 -13.64 -7.03
N LYS A 159 18.05 -14.48 -7.59
CA LYS A 159 18.42 -15.52 -8.56
C LYS A 159 18.20 -15.10 -10.01
N PHE A 160 17.61 -13.94 -10.27
CA PHE A 160 17.42 -13.47 -11.64
C PHE A 160 18.77 -13.21 -12.33
N PRO A 161 19.01 -13.80 -13.51
CA PRO A 161 20.18 -13.45 -14.30
C PRO A 161 20.04 -12.01 -14.79
N ASN A 162 21.08 -11.20 -14.62
CA ASN A 162 21.17 -9.80 -15.07
C ASN A 162 20.11 -8.86 -14.50
N LYS A 163 19.59 -9.12 -13.28
CA LYS A 163 18.75 -8.16 -12.56
C LYS A 163 19.34 -7.87 -11.18
N GLU A 164 19.57 -6.60 -10.91
CA GLU A 164 19.93 -6.12 -9.58
C GLU A 164 18.66 -5.81 -8.77
N LYS A 165 18.58 -6.33 -7.55
CA LYS A 165 17.41 -6.10 -6.66
C LYS A 165 17.23 -4.63 -6.30
N SER A 166 18.33 -3.88 -6.17
CA SER A 166 18.34 -2.42 -5.93
C SER A 166 17.50 -1.62 -6.95
N GLU A 167 17.40 -2.09 -8.18
CA GLU A 167 16.61 -1.43 -9.23
C GLU A 167 15.11 -1.43 -8.94
N VAL A 168 14.62 -2.32 -8.06
CA VAL A 168 13.20 -2.42 -7.75
C VAL A 168 12.69 -1.15 -7.08
N TYR A 169 13.53 -0.47 -6.30
CA TYR A 169 13.15 0.75 -5.59
C TYR A 169 12.79 1.90 -6.53
N LYS A 170 13.25 1.87 -7.79
CA LYS A 170 12.85 2.83 -8.83
C LYS A 170 11.37 2.70 -9.21
N LEU A 171 10.72 1.59 -8.86
CA LEU A 171 9.31 1.34 -9.12
C LEU A 171 8.38 1.87 -8.02
N ALA A 172 8.92 2.32 -6.89
CA ALA A 172 8.13 2.75 -5.74
C ALA A 172 7.10 3.83 -6.12
N GLY A 173 5.83 3.59 -5.83
CA GLY A 173 4.73 4.50 -6.13
C GLY A 173 4.27 4.51 -7.60
N LYS A 174 4.87 3.69 -8.48
CA LYS A 174 4.46 3.61 -9.88
C LYS A 174 3.27 2.68 -10.10
N ARG A 175 2.64 2.85 -11.26
CA ARG A 175 1.81 1.84 -11.92
C ARG A 175 2.66 0.81 -12.62
N LEU A 176 2.47 -0.46 -12.28
CA LEU A 176 3.14 -1.58 -12.92
C LEU A 176 2.23 -2.19 -13.98
N GLY A 177 2.55 -1.94 -15.25
CA GLY A 177 1.78 -2.41 -16.38
C GLY A 177 2.01 -3.89 -16.69
N CYS A 178 0.95 -4.69 -16.58
CA CYS A 178 0.95 -6.08 -17.03
C CYS A 178 -0.37 -6.44 -17.74
N PHE A 179 -0.55 -7.71 -18.08
CA PHE A 179 -1.75 -8.23 -18.74
C PHE A 179 -2.60 -9.15 -17.83
N CYS A 180 -2.06 -9.57 -16.68
CA CYS A 180 -2.66 -10.64 -15.87
C CYS A 180 -3.87 -10.19 -15.03
N LYS A 181 -3.87 -8.95 -14.53
CA LYS A 181 -4.94 -8.45 -13.64
C LYS A 181 -6.32 -8.58 -14.30
N PRO A 182 -7.39 -8.98 -13.58
CA PRO A 182 -7.50 -9.06 -12.12
C PRO A 182 -6.92 -10.31 -11.48
N GLU A 183 -6.53 -11.32 -12.27
CA GLU A 183 -5.87 -12.53 -11.75
C GLU A 183 -4.51 -12.20 -11.13
N SER A 184 -4.00 -13.12 -10.30
CA SER A 184 -2.67 -13.03 -9.70
C SER A 184 -1.60 -12.67 -10.73
N CYS A 185 -0.71 -11.75 -10.37
CA CYS A 185 0.34 -11.27 -11.25
C CYS A 185 1.70 -11.32 -10.55
N HIS A 186 2.77 -11.60 -11.29
CA HIS A 186 4.13 -11.47 -10.77
C HIS A 186 4.43 -10.03 -10.28
N GLY A 187 3.79 -9.03 -10.88
CA GLY A 187 3.86 -7.64 -10.42
C GLY A 187 3.39 -7.44 -8.99
N ASP A 188 2.52 -8.33 -8.47
CA ASP A 188 2.06 -8.27 -7.08
C ASP A 188 3.22 -8.51 -6.11
N VAL A 189 4.20 -9.34 -6.50
CA VAL A 189 5.43 -9.55 -5.72
C VAL A 189 6.21 -8.25 -5.57
N LEU A 190 6.39 -7.51 -6.67
CA LEU A 190 7.12 -6.24 -6.68
C LEU A 190 6.37 -5.17 -5.89
N ALA A 191 5.06 -5.04 -6.13
CA ALA A 191 4.21 -4.08 -5.43
C ALA A 191 4.16 -4.36 -3.93
N ASP A 192 4.04 -5.62 -3.52
CA ASP A 192 4.02 -6.01 -2.11
C ASP A 192 5.34 -5.72 -1.41
N PHE A 193 6.47 -5.98 -2.08
CA PHE A 193 7.80 -5.64 -1.56
C PHE A 193 7.93 -4.12 -1.33
N LEU A 194 7.56 -3.32 -2.34
CA LEU A 194 7.67 -1.86 -2.28
C LEU A 194 6.71 -1.24 -1.27
N ASN A 195 5.49 -1.77 -1.17
CA ASN A 195 4.51 -1.23 -0.24
C ASN A 195 4.78 -1.62 1.22
N SER A 196 5.68 -2.59 1.45
CA SER A 196 6.18 -2.97 2.77
C SER A 196 7.48 -2.26 3.15
N TRP A 197 8.12 -1.58 2.20
CA TRP A 197 9.39 -0.88 2.39
C TRP A 197 9.21 0.45 3.14
N ASP A 198 9.98 0.66 4.21
CA ASP A 198 10.11 1.99 4.83
C ASP A 198 11.16 2.80 4.06
N ASP A 199 10.69 3.81 3.35
CA ASP A 199 11.52 4.76 2.60
C ASP A 199 12.21 5.81 3.50
N GLY A 200 12.02 5.71 4.83
CA GLY A 200 12.58 6.64 5.82
C GLY A 200 11.87 7.99 5.87
N LYS A 201 10.85 8.22 5.03
CA LYS A 201 10.16 9.53 4.93
C LYS A 201 9.08 9.71 5.98
#